data_AF-A0A1I5M2F5-F1
#
_entry.id   AF-A0A1I5M2F5-F1
#
_cell.length_a   1.000
_cell.length_b   1.000
_cell.length_c   1.000
_cell.angle_alpha   90.00
_cell.angle_beta   90.00
_cell.angle_gamma   90.00
#
_symmetry.space_group_name_H-M   'P 1'
#
loop_
_entity.id
_entity.type
_entity.pdbx_description
1 polymer ?
#
loop_
_entity_poly.entity_id
_entity_poly.type
_entity_poly.pdbx_seq_one_letter_code
_entity_poly.pdbx_strand_id
1 'polypeptide(L)'
;MPLVFVKEQKVEAGARLGSMILDHFIMTMIAMIFAVPGMVVNFAKAFEVTHEQNQVNFFGKFMFLSLLGFALYLCKDSINGRSVGKLVTKMQVVNNVTGEVASPFRCLVRNIFCIIWPIEVIFVVINPERRLGDIVAGTKVALFDPETNQPKPDLIKTGLAIVLAYLIMLLLPALFTFCKSP
;
A
#
# COMPACT_ATOMS: atom_id res chain seq x y z
N MET A 1 38.29 -4.65 4.14
CA MET A 1 36.84 -4.90 4.15
C MET A 1 36.49 -5.53 2.81
N PRO A 2 36.15 -6.83 2.74
CA PRO A 2 35.84 -7.44 1.45
C PRO A 2 34.51 -6.87 0.95
N LEU A 3 34.56 -6.27 -0.23
CA LEU A 3 33.38 -5.89 -0.99
C LEU A 3 32.63 -7.17 -1.35
N VAL A 4 31.63 -7.52 -0.55
CA VAL A 4 30.65 -8.55 -0.90
C VAL A 4 29.91 -8.02 -2.13
N PHE A 5 30.31 -8.49 -3.31
CA PHE A 5 29.55 -8.31 -4.54
C PHE A 5 28.23 -9.06 -4.36
N VAL A 6 27.24 -8.36 -3.80
CA VAL A 6 25.85 -8.77 -3.90
C VAL A 6 25.56 -8.85 -5.39
N LYS A 7 25.44 -10.08 -5.89
CA LYS A 7 25.04 -10.34 -7.28
C LYS A 7 23.72 -9.60 -7.47
N GLU A 8 23.74 -8.48 -8.19
CA GLU A 8 22.53 -7.73 -8.54
C GLU A 8 21.76 -8.60 -9.54
N GLN A 9 21.01 -9.55 -9.01
CA GLN A 9 20.15 -10.39 -9.83
C GLN A 9 18.98 -9.52 -10.28
N LYS A 10 19.07 -9.08 -11.53
CA LYS A 10 18.14 -8.15 -12.15
C LYS A 10 16.74 -8.73 -12.09
N VAL A 11 15.86 -8.07 -11.36
CA VAL A 11 14.46 -8.47 -11.28
C VAL A 11 13.79 -8.13 -12.61
N GLU A 12 13.15 -9.11 -13.24
CA GLU A 12 12.42 -8.87 -14.49
C GLU A 12 11.26 -7.90 -14.28
N ALA A 13 11.07 -6.99 -15.23
CA ALA A 13 9.97 -6.02 -15.23
C ALA A 13 8.61 -6.73 -15.09
N GLY A 14 8.42 -7.85 -15.79
CA GLY A 14 7.19 -8.65 -15.75
C GLY A 14 6.88 -9.23 -14.37
N ALA A 15 7.89 -9.75 -13.66
CA ALA A 15 7.71 -10.25 -12.31
C ALA A 15 7.32 -9.12 -11.33
N ARG A 16 7.90 -7.92 -11.51
CA ARG A 16 7.52 -6.71 -10.74
C ARG A 16 6.10 -6.28 -11.00
N LEU A 17 5.72 -6.11 -12.27
CA LEU A 17 4.36 -5.75 -12.66
C LEU A 17 3.35 -6.79 -12.17
N GLY A 18 3.66 -8.08 -12.30
CA GLY A 18 2.83 -9.17 -11.79
C GLY A 18 2.62 -9.07 -10.28
N SER A 19 3.68 -8.83 -9.51
CA SER A 19 3.55 -8.62 -8.06
C SER A 19 2.71 -7.39 -7.69
N MET A 20 2.82 -6.31 -8.46
CA MET A 20 2.03 -5.09 -8.24
C MET A 20 0.55 -5.31 -8.53
N ILE A 21 0.22 -5.97 -9.65
CA ILE A 21 -1.15 -6.31 -10.02
C ILE A 21 -1.76 -7.23 -8.98
N LEU A 22 -1.02 -8.28 -8.58
CA LEU A 22 -1.48 -9.23 -7.59
C LEU A 22 -1.69 -8.55 -6.23
N ASP A 23 -0.76 -7.69 -5.81
CA ASP A 23 -0.93 -6.90 -4.59
C ASP A 23 -2.16 -5.98 -4.68
N HIS A 24 -2.40 -5.33 -5.83
CA HIS A 24 -3.56 -4.45 -5.99
C HIS A 24 -4.86 -5.25 -5.95
N PHE A 25 -4.93 -6.39 -6.64
CA PHE A 25 -6.10 -7.26 -6.64
C PHE A 25 -6.42 -7.80 -5.25
N ILE A 26 -5.44 -8.37 -4.54
CA ILE A 26 -5.67 -8.93 -3.20
C ILE A 26 -6.09 -7.83 -2.22
N MET A 27 -5.41 -6.69 -2.24
CA MET A 27 -5.71 -5.63 -1.28
C MET A 27 -7.02 -4.91 -1.58
N THR A 28 -7.45 -4.83 -2.85
CA THR A 28 -8.80 -4.33 -3.18
C THR A 28 -9.88 -5.30 -2.69
N MET A 29 -9.69 -6.63 -2.81
CA MET A 29 -10.62 -7.60 -2.22
C MET A 29 -10.73 -7.44 -0.70
N ILE A 30 -9.61 -7.24 -0.01
CA ILE A 30 -9.60 -6.99 1.44
C ILE A 30 -10.31 -5.68 1.77
N ALA A 31 -10.01 -4.58 1.07
CA ALA A 31 -10.65 -3.29 1.29
C ALA A 31 -12.17 -3.35 1.04
N MET A 32 -12.61 -4.14 0.06
CA MET A 32 -14.03 -4.36 -0.22
C MET A 32 -14.75 -5.00 0.96
N ILE A 33 -14.14 -5.94 1.68
CA ILE A 33 -14.76 -6.54 2.88
C ILE A 33 -15.10 -5.46 3.92
N PHE A 34 -14.22 -4.47 4.10
CA PHE A 34 -14.47 -3.34 5.01
C PHE A 34 -15.49 -2.33 4.46
N ALA A 35 -15.61 -2.21 3.14
CA ALA A 35 -16.55 -1.31 2.48
C ALA A 35 -17.97 -1.89 2.35
N VAL A 36 -18.12 -3.22 2.32
CA VAL A 36 -19.41 -3.93 2.12
C VAL A 36 -20.49 -3.49 3.10
N PRO A 37 -20.27 -3.39 4.42
CA PRO A 37 -21.31 -2.94 5.34
C PRO A 37 -21.87 -1.56 5.00
N GLY A 38 -21.00 -0.63 4.58
CA GLY A 38 -21.41 0.69 4.13
C GLY A 38 -22.22 0.65 2.84
N MET A 39 -21.80 -0.19 1.88
CA MET A 39 -22.53 -0.37 0.62
C MET A 39 -23.91 -0.99 0.84
N VAL A 40 -24.05 -2.00 1.71
CA VAL A 40 -25.34 -2.65 2.01
C VAL A 40 -26.31 -1.65 2.63
N VAL A 41 -25.87 -0.83 3.58
CA VAL A 41 -26.74 0.19 4.19
C VAL A 41 -27.12 1.28 3.18
N ASN A 42 -26.18 1.73 2.37
CA ASN A 42 -26.48 2.71 1.31
C ASN A 42 -27.44 2.15 0.27
N PHE A 43 -27.27 0.89 -0.12
CA PHE A 43 -28.15 0.20 -1.05
C PHE A 43 -29.55 0.04 -0.45
N ALA A 44 -29.67 -0.44 0.79
CA ALA A 44 -30.96 -0.58 1.48
C ALA A 44 -31.73 0.75 1.54
N LYS A 45 -31.05 1.85 1.86
CA LYS A 45 -31.63 3.21 1.85
C LYS A 45 -32.07 3.67 0.47
N ALA A 46 -31.41 3.22 -0.60
CA ALA A 46 -31.79 3.59 -1.97
C ALA A 46 -33.15 2.98 -2.38
N PHE A 47 -33.64 1.94 -1.71
CA PHE A 47 -34.96 1.34 -1.93
C PHE A 47 -36.04 1.85 -0.98
N GLU A 48 -35.70 2.67 0.03
CA GLU A 48 -36.69 3.34 0.85
C GLU A 48 -37.33 4.47 0.02
N VAL A 49 -38.63 4.34 -0.27
CA VAL A 49 -39.41 5.33 -1.02
C VAL A 49 -39.70 6.52 -0.09
N THR A 50 -38.72 7.38 0.12
CA THR A 50 -38.88 8.68 0.77
C THR A 50 -38.77 9.78 -0.29
N HIS A 51 -39.62 10.79 -0.21
CA HIS A 51 -39.64 11.91 -1.18
C HIS A 51 -38.47 12.90 -1.00
N GLU A 52 -37.50 12.59 -0.14
CA GLU A 52 -36.26 13.35 -0.03
C GLU A 52 -35.19 12.76 -0.95
N GLN A 53 -34.49 13.61 -1.71
CA GLN A 53 -33.31 13.17 -2.46
C GLN A 53 -32.28 12.59 -1.48
N ASN A 54 -32.16 11.26 -1.47
CA ASN A 54 -31.10 10.57 -0.75
C ASN A 54 -29.76 10.96 -1.37
N GLN A 55 -29.08 11.94 -0.78
CA GLN A 55 -27.69 12.21 -1.13
C GLN A 55 -26.87 10.99 -0.73
N VAL A 56 -26.21 10.37 -1.71
CA VAL A 56 -25.30 9.26 -1.48
C VAL A 56 -24.11 9.80 -0.67
N ASN A 57 -24.23 9.73 0.66
CA ASN A 57 -23.18 10.13 1.57
C ASN A 57 -22.10 9.04 1.56
N PHE A 58 -21.18 9.15 0.61
CA PHE A 58 -19.97 8.31 0.52
C PHE A 58 -19.15 8.35 1.84
N PHE A 59 -19.31 9.42 2.61
CA PHE A 59 -18.64 9.69 3.88
C PHE A 59 -19.55 9.51 5.12
N GLY A 60 -20.50 8.58 5.06
CA GLY A 60 -21.40 8.27 6.18
C GLY A 60 -20.72 7.55 7.36
N LYS A 61 -21.53 7.00 8.27
CA LYS A 61 -21.06 6.34 9.53
C LYS A 61 -19.99 5.25 9.33
N PHE A 62 -19.94 4.61 8.16
CA PHE A 62 -18.98 3.54 7.83
C PHE A 62 -17.65 4.04 7.25
N MET A 63 -17.48 5.36 7.10
CA MET A 63 -16.28 5.99 6.59
C MET A 63 -15.03 5.55 7.36
N PHE A 64 -15.06 5.59 8.69
CA PHE A 64 -13.93 5.19 9.54
C PHE A 64 -13.50 3.74 9.31
N LEU A 65 -14.46 2.84 9.10
CA LEU A 65 -14.19 1.42 8.82
C LEU A 65 -13.56 1.24 7.43
N SER A 66 -14.05 1.96 6.41
CA SER A 66 -13.47 1.93 5.07
C SER A 66 -12.05 2.52 5.04
N LEU A 67 -11.81 3.63 5.77
CA LEU A 67 -10.50 4.26 5.90
C LEU A 67 -9.49 3.35 6.60
N LEU A 68 -9.94 2.52 7.55
CA LEU A 68 -9.10 1.49 8.15
C LEU A 68 -8.62 0.47 7.10
N GLY A 69 -9.51 0.02 6.21
CA GLY A 69 -9.16 -0.84 5.08
C GLY A 69 -8.09 -0.21 4.17
N PHE A 70 -8.23 1.09 3.85
CA PHE A 70 -7.23 1.83 3.07
C PHE A 70 -5.92 2.07 3.83
N ALA A 71 -5.95 2.26 5.15
CA ALA A 71 -4.73 2.35 5.95
C ALA A 71 -3.94 1.03 5.93
N LEU A 72 -4.64 -0.10 6.07
CA LEU A 72 -4.03 -1.43 5.92
C LEU A 72 -3.49 -1.65 4.49
N TYR A 73 -4.17 -1.12 3.47
CA TYR A 73 -3.67 -1.12 2.09
C TYR A 73 -2.29 -0.46 1.97
N LEU A 74 -2.08 0.70 2.60
CA LEU A 74 -0.79 1.38 2.58
C LEU A 74 0.30 0.62 3.35
N CYS A 75 -0.07 -0.12 4.40
CA CYS A 75 0.88 -0.89 5.22
C CYS A 75 1.10 -2.34 4.76
N LYS A 76 0.61 -2.73 3.57
CA LYS A 76 0.71 -4.11 3.07
C LYS A 76 2.12 -4.71 3.02
N ASP A 77 3.14 -3.85 2.92
CA ASP A 77 4.56 -4.20 2.83
C ASP A 77 5.33 -4.02 4.14
N SER A 78 4.66 -3.58 5.21
CA SER A 78 5.32 -3.24 6.48
C SER A 78 5.84 -4.46 7.23
N ILE A 79 5.38 -5.66 6.89
CA ILE A 79 5.86 -6.93 7.46
C ILE A 79 7.05 -7.42 6.63
N ASN A 80 8.25 -7.26 7.15
CA ASN A 80 9.52 -7.71 6.54
C ASN A 80 9.75 -7.25 5.09
N GLY A 81 9.14 -6.13 4.66
CA GLY A 81 9.27 -5.65 3.29
C GLY A 81 8.62 -6.57 2.26
N ARG A 82 7.65 -7.40 2.66
CA ARG A 82 6.97 -8.35 1.78
C ARG A 82 5.45 -8.24 1.94
N SER A 83 4.77 -7.90 0.86
CA SER A 83 3.33 -8.08 0.70
C SER A 83 2.98 -9.48 0.20
N VAL A 84 1.68 -9.80 0.19
CA VAL A 84 1.16 -11.09 -0.29
C VAL A 84 1.63 -11.39 -1.72
N GLY A 85 1.58 -10.43 -2.64
CA GLY A 85 2.07 -10.63 -4.00
C GLY A 85 3.57 -10.88 -4.06
N LYS A 86 4.36 -10.22 -3.20
CA LYS A 86 5.82 -10.41 -3.10
C LYS A 86 6.21 -11.73 -2.43
N LEU A 87 5.32 -12.31 -1.62
CA LEU A 87 5.48 -13.69 -1.13
C LEU A 87 5.42 -14.66 -2.32
N VAL A 88 4.41 -14.53 -3.18
CA VAL A 88 4.21 -15.39 -4.36
C VAL A 88 5.35 -15.25 -5.36
N THR A 89 5.77 -14.02 -5.66
CA THR A 89 6.84 -13.77 -6.63
C THR A 89 8.25 -13.89 -6.06
N LYS A 90 8.41 -14.33 -4.79
CA LYS A 90 9.70 -14.45 -4.10
C LYS A 90 10.54 -13.17 -4.16
N MET A 91 9.91 -12.04 -3.94
CA MET A 91 10.56 -10.74 -3.91
C MET A 91 10.53 -10.14 -2.52
N GLN A 92 11.44 -9.20 -2.28
CA GLN A 92 11.54 -8.47 -1.04
C GLN A 92 12.03 -7.05 -1.26
N VAL A 93 11.59 -6.18 -0.38
CA VAL A 93 11.88 -4.76 -0.43
C VAL A 93 13.01 -4.49 0.53
N VAL A 94 14.09 -3.96 -0.03
CA VAL A 94 15.33 -3.70 0.68
C VAL A 94 15.72 -2.23 0.53
N ASN A 95 16.51 -1.74 1.47
CA ASN A 95 17.15 -0.45 1.38
C ASN A 95 18.15 -0.45 0.21
N ASN A 96 18.11 0.58 -0.63
CA ASN A 96 19.00 0.67 -1.78
C ASN A 96 20.49 0.77 -1.38
N VAL A 97 20.79 1.38 -0.23
CA VAL A 97 22.15 1.62 0.24
C VAL A 97 22.68 0.47 1.09
N THR A 98 21.88 -0.02 2.06
CA THR A 98 22.35 -1.04 3.01
C THR A 98 22.05 -2.47 2.55
N GLY A 99 21.14 -2.68 1.60
CA GLY A 99 20.69 -4.01 1.19
C GLY A 99 19.81 -4.74 2.22
N GLU A 100 19.65 -4.17 3.41
CA GLU A 100 18.81 -4.72 4.48
C GLU A 100 17.32 -4.52 4.20
N VAL A 101 16.48 -5.30 4.88
CA VAL A 101 15.01 -5.20 4.77
C VAL A 101 14.53 -3.79 5.08
N ALA A 102 13.64 -3.27 4.23
CA ALA A 102 13.09 -1.93 4.40
C ALA A 102 12.25 -1.81 5.69
N SER A 103 12.39 -0.68 6.37
CA SER A 103 11.61 -0.41 7.59
C SER A 103 10.12 -0.15 7.26
N PRO A 104 9.20 -0.42 8.21
CA PRO A 104 7.77 -0.19 8.02
C PRO A 104 7.40 1.23 7.55
N PHE A 105 8.12 2.25 8.02
CA PHE A 105 7.92 3.64 7.60
C PHE A 105 8.35 3.91 6.16
N ARG A 106 9.44 3.30 5.69
CA ARG A 106 9.85 3.40 4.29
C ARG A 106 8.87 2.68 3.38
N CYS A 107 8.36 1.52 3.82
CA CYS A 107 7.27 0.84 3.13
C CYS A 107 6.00 1.71 3.04
N LEU A 108 5.65 2.43 4.11
CA LEU A 108 4.54 3.38 4.12
C LEU A 108 4.74 4.51 3.09
N VAL A 109 5.88 5.21 3.16
CA VAL A 109 6.19 6.32 2.23
C VAL A 109 6.13 5.84 0.79
N ARG A 110 6.70 4.67 0.50
CA ARG A 110 6.60 4.08 -0.82
C ARG A 110 5.16 3.82 -1.25
N ASN A 111 4.33 3.30 -0.34
CA ASN A 111 2.97 2.89 -0.69
C ASN A 111 1.98 4.05 -0.80
N ILE A 112 2.31 5.26 -0.31
CA ILE A 112 1.53 6.47 -0.58
C ILE A 112 1.44 6.73 -2.10
N PHE A 113 2.50 6.44 -2.84
CA PHE A 113 2.52 6.58 -4.30
C PHE A 113 1.66 5.54 -5.03
N CYS A 114 1.15 4.50 -4.35
CA CYS A 114 0.16 3.60 -4.94
C CYS A 114 -1.15 4.32 -5.31
N ILE A 115 -1.43 5.52 -4.78
CA ILE A 115 -2.58 6.35 -5.19
C ILE A 115 -2.47 6.70 -6.68
N ILE A 116 -1.26 6.94 -7.17
CA ILE A 116 -0.94 7.21 -8.58
C ILE A 116 -0.43 5.95 -9.30
N TRP A 117 -1.00 4.79 -8.95
CA TRP A 117 -0.64 3.46 -9.48
C TRP A 117 -0.43 3.41 -11.01
N PRO A 118 -1.26 4.02 -11.88
CA PRO A 118 -1.07 3.91 -13.34
C PRO A 118 0.23 4.57 -13.79
N ILE A 119 0.61 5.67 -13.13
CA ILE A 119 1.87 6.37 -13.38
C ILE A 119 3.04 5.50 -12.92
N GLU A 120 2.92 4.86 -11.75
CA GLU A 120 3.96 3.94 -11.26
C GLU A 120 4.19 2.75 -12.22
N VAL A 121 3.13 2.20 -12.82
CA VAL A 121 3.23 1.13 -13.81
C VAL A 121 4.06 1.57 -15.01
N ILE A 122 3.80 2.76 -15.55
CA ILE A 122 4.59 3.33 -16.66
C ILE A 122 6.06 3.47 -16.24
N PHE A 123 6.31 3.96 -15.02
CA PHE A 123 7.66 4.07 -14.48
C PHE A 123 8.37 2.73 -14.35
N VAL A 124 7.68 1.65 -13.97
CA VAL A 124 8.28 0.31 -13.87
C VAL A 124 8.60 -0.27 -15.26
N VAL A 125 7.79 0.03 -16.27
CA VAL A 125 8.08 -0.40 -17.65
C VAL A 125 9.34 0.30 -18.18
N ILE A 126 9.51 1.59 -17.88
CA ILE A 126 10.67 2.38 -18.31
C ILE A 126 11.91 2.06 -17.45
N ASN A 127 11.73 1.95 -16.14
CA ASN A 127 12.78 1.67 -15.17
C ASN A 127 12.36 0.52 -14.24
N PRO A 128 12.65 -0.73 -14.64
CA PRO A 128 12.25 -1.89 -13.88
C PRO A 128 13.03 -2.05 -12.57
N GLU A 129 14.07 -1.27 -12.29
CA GLU A 129 14.86 -1.38 -11.06
C GLU A 129 14.26 -0.59 -9.92
N ARG A 130 13.63 0.56 -10.16
CA ARG A 130 13.03 1.39 -9.10
C ARG A 130 11.82 2.16 -9.62
N ARG A 131 10.66 2.00 -8.98
CA ARG A 131 9.48 2.85 -9.23
C ARG A 131 9.59 4.19 -8.52
N LEU A 132 8.68 5.11 -8.80
CA LEU A 132 8.66 6.43 -8.18
C LEU A 132 8.65 6.36 -6.64
N GLY A 133 7.79 5.52 -6.05
CA GLY A 133 7.83 5.30 -4.60
C GLY A 133 9.13 4.68 -4.07
N ASP A 134 9.80 3.82 -4.85
CA ASP A 134 11.09 3.23 -4.46
C ASP A 134 12.21 4.28 -4.46
N ILE A 135 12.16 5.22 -5.42
CA ILE A 135 13.09 6.36 -5.51
C ILE A 135 12.95 7.24 -4.28
N VAL A 136 11.71 7.66 -3.97
CA VAL A 136 11.42 8.56 -2.85
C VAL A 136 11.72 7.89 -1.50
N ALA A 137 11.36 6.61 -1.33
CA ALA A 137 11.61 5.90 -0.08
C ALA A 137 13.07 5.40 0.07
N GLY A 138 13.93 5.60 -0.94
CA GLY A 138 15.30 5.08 -0.91
C GLY A 138 15.38 3.55 -0.87
N THR A 139 14.40 2.87 -1.47
CA THR A 139 14.31 1.40 -1.48
C THR A 139 14.47 0.84 -2.89
N LYS A 140 14.67 -0.48 -2.98
CA LYS A 140 14.60 -1.27 -4.22
C LYS A 140 13.95 -2.62 -3.93
N VAL A 141 13.38 -3.25 -4.96
CA VAL A 141 12.92 -4.65 -4.86
C VAL A 141 14.04 -5.56 -5.34
N ALA A 142 14.45 -6.48 -4.48
CA ALA A 142 15.40 -7.55 -4.77
C ALA A 142 14.69 -8.90 -4.69
N LEU A 143 15.32 -9.95 -5.24
CA LEU A 143 14.86 -11.31 -4.98
C LEU A 143 15.03 -11.64 -3.51
N PHE A 144 14.07 -12.39 -2.98
CA PHE A 144 14.11 -12.86 -1.60
C PHE A 144 15.21 -13.92 -1.46
N ASP A 145 16.18 -13.64 -0.61
CA ASP A 145 17.22 -14.58 -0.25
C ASP A 145 17.01 -15.05 1.21
N PRO A 146 16.71 -16.34 1.45
CA PRO A 146 16.55 -16.89 2.78
C PRO A 146 17.87 -16.94 3.58
N GLU A 147 19.03 -16.88 2.92
CA GLU A 147 20.35 -16.85 3.56
C GLU A 147 20.68 -15.45 4.12
N THR A 148 20.01 -14.41 3.61
CA THR A 148 20.17 -13.05 4.12
C THR A 148 19.49 -12.91 5.48
N ASN A 149 20.20 -12.35 6.47
CA ASN A 149 19.74 -12.22 7.86
C ASN A 149 18.43 -11.42 7.93
N GLN A 150 17.32 -12.11 8.14
CA GLN A 150 16.00 -11.47 8.12
C GLN A 150 15.69 -10.91 9.50
N PRO A 151 15.52 -9.57 9.62
CA PRO A 151 15.10 -9.00 10.88
C PRO A 151 13.74 -9.59 11.26
N LYS A 152 13.58 -9.90 12.55
CA LYS A 152 12.27 -10.26 13.11
C LYS A 152 11.30 -9.09 12.82
N PRO A 153 10.05 -9.38 12.44
CA PRO A 153 9.08 -8.32 12.17
C PRO A 153 8.92 -7.46 13.42
N ASP A 154 9.29 -6.19 13.31
CA ASP A 154 9.15 -5.22 14.39
C ASP A 154 7.68 -4.80 14.47
N LEU A 155 6.93 -5.54 15.29
CA LEU A 155 5.49 -5.34 15.49
C LEU A 155 5.16 -3.95 16.01
N ILE A 156 6.05 -3.35 16.82
CA ILE A 156 5.87 -2.01 17.37
C ILE A 156 5.96 -0.98 16.24
N LYS A 157 7.03 -1.03 15.43
CA LYS A 157 7.18 -0.12 14.28
C LYS A 157 6.08 -0.34 13.24
N THR A 158 5.64 -1.57 13.05
CA THR A 158 4.53 -1.91 12.13
C THR A 158 3.22 -1.32 12.63
N GLY A 159 2.91 -1.48 13.92
CA GLY A 159 1.74 -0.87 14.55
C GLY A 159 1.76 0.66 14.45
N LEU A 160 2.90 1.30 14.74
CA LEU A 160 3.06 2.74 14.58
C LEU A 160 2.87 3.20 13.12
N ALA A 161 3.38 2.44 12.15
CA ALA A 161 3.16 2.74 10.73
C ALA A 161 1.68 2.64 10.34
N ILE A 162 0.94 1.66 10.86
CA ILE A 162 -0.51 1.51 10.61
C ILE A 162 -1.29 2.67 11.23
N VAL A 163 -0.98 3.04 12.48
CA VAL A 163 -1.60 4.20 13.14
C VAL A 163 -1.33 5.47 12.35
N LEU A 164 -0.09 5.68 11.92
CA LEU A 164 0.29 6.82 11.09
C LEU A 164 -0.45 6.82 9.74
N ALA A 165 -0.56 5.67 9.08
CA ALA A 165 -1.31 5.54 7.83
C ALA A 165 -2.79 5.88 8.01
N TYR A 166 -3.39 5.45 9.12
CA TYR A 166 -4.77 5.74 9.44
C TYR A 166 -5.00 7.23 9.72
N LEU A 167 -4.09 7.88 10.45
CA LEU A 167 -4.13 9.33 10.67
C LEU A 167 -4.03 10.11 9.35
N ILE A 168 -3.11 9.73 8.46
CA ILE A 168 -2.98 10.35 7.12
C ILE A 168 -4.30 10.19 6.32
N MET A 169 -4.90 9.00 6.38
CA MET A 169 -6.17 8.71 5.71
C MET A 169 -7.35 9.49 6.29
N LEU A 170 -7.36 9.79 7.59
CA LEU A 170 -8.37 10.65 8.21
C LEU A 170 -8.24 12.12 7.83
N LEU A 171 -7.01 12.61 7.64
CA LEU A 171 -6.75 14.01 7.29
C LEU A 171 -7.15 14.34 5.84
N LEU A 172 -7.06 13.37 4.93
CA LEU A 172 -7.39 13.55 3.51
C LEU A 172 -8.83 14.09 3.30
N PRO A 173 -9.89 13.43 3.80
CA PRO A 173 -11.26 13.94 3.70
C PRO A 173 -11.47 15.28 4.39
N ALA A 174 -10.82 15.51 5.55
CA ALA A 174 -10.92 16.77 6.27
C ALA A 174 -10.37 17.95 5.46
N LEU A 175 -9.28 17.73 4.71
CA LEU A 175 -8.72 18.71 3.78
C LEU A 175 -9.71 19.01 2.64
N PHE A 176 -10.34 17.98 2.07
CA PHE A 176 -11.35 18.17 1.02
C PHE A 176 -12.58 18.94 1.52
N THR A 177 -13.05 18.68 2.74
CA THR A 177 -14.16 19.45 3.31
C THR A 177 -13.79 20.91 3.59
N PHE A 178 -12.54 21.17 3.99
CA PHE A 178 -12.05 22.54 4.21
C PHE A 178 -11.93 23.32 2.89
N CYS A 179 -11.40 22.70 1.83
CA CYS A 179 -11.34 23.31 0.48
C CYS A 179 -12.72 23.49 -0.18
N LYS A 180 -13.74 22.78 0.27
CA LYS A 180 -15.11 22.89 -0.27
C LYS A 180 -15.99 23.86 0.53
N SER A 181 -15.44 24.57 1.50
CA SER A 181 -16.15 25.66 2.17
C SER A 181 -16.13 26.90 1.27
N PRO A 182 -17.27 27.36 0.73
CA PRO A 182 -17.41 28.76 0.34
C PRO A 182 -17.37 29.67 1.57
#